data_AF-A0A2R6HUD6-F1
#
_entry.id   AF-A0A2R6HUD6-F1
#
_cell.length_a   1.000
_cell.length_b   1.000
_cell.length_c   1.000
_cell.angle_alpha   90.00
_cell.angle_beta   90.00
_cell.angle_gamma   90.00
#
_symmetry.space_group_name_H-M   'P 1'
#
loop_
_entity.id
_entity.type
_entity.pdbx_description
1 polymer ?
#
loop_
_entity_poly.entity_id
_entity_poly.type
_entity_poly.pdbx_seq_one_letter_code
_entity_poly.pdbx_strand_id
1 'polypeptide(L)'
;MAPSEEYEQVTTLDALTESGREVVSVGGHTIALFHHDGEVYAVDNRCPHMGFPLSKGTVDDGLLTCHWHHARFELACGDTFDVWADDVQTFPVEVRDGDVSVDPDPPRDVSPATHWRNRLVDGMQESLPLVIAKSVVHLDDLGEGFATPLETAVTFGTKYRADGWGRGLTTIGAMANIYDRVDHDEKRRALFVGIGQVADDCAGEPPRHPQYELGNQDLSKERLKSWFRETCEVRDEDGAERCIRTAAAVLPPEDVTEILLAAATDHLYMNASHTLDFVNKALETLDHLGWGDPEDVLASVVPQITGAARAEETSTWRQPIDVAQLCFDVSDRLPELVAAGEGREWEQPPEFVDDLLDDDPHAIIECLDDAIRAGASAEQLTSAVSRAAARRVAQFATSNEFSDWNTVHHTFTYANAGHELAKRTDAIEAYRPAIDGAMSVYLDRFLNQPAVPIPDPDESDADPETIREALLDTFDRQGGVDEAGRLVAEHFAAGGDPRELERTLGRGLLREDADFHTLQSYEAALRRVDNAATPAAQRLPLIATARYMAAHFPTRREREQTFTIAHRLFQGESIHSE
;
A
#
# COMPACT_ATOMS: atom_id res chain seq x y z
N MET A 1 -21.25 -27.36 -14.73
CA MET A 1 -21.98 -28.38 -15.52
C MET A 1 -21.08 -29.61 -15.61
N ALA A 2 -21.60 -30.82 -15.79
CA ALA A 2 -20.72 -31.94 -16.11
C ALA A 2 -20.12 -31.66 -17.49
N PRO A 3 -18.79 -31.81 -17.71
CA PRO A 3 -18.20 -31.62 -19.01
C PRO A 3 -18.88 -32.57 -20.00
N SER A 4 -19.35 -32.05 -21.13
CA SER A 4 -19.84 -32.89 -22.22
C SER A 4 -18.62 -33.38 -22.99
N GLU A 5 -18.38 -34.69 -23.05
CA GLU A 5 -17.41 -35.30 -23.98
C GLU A 5 -17.90 -35.20 -25.45
N GLU A 6 -18.59 -34.12 -25.83
CA GLU A 6 -19.12 -33.91 -27.17
C GLU A 6 -18.03 -33.24 -28.01
N TYR A 7 -17.23 -34.07 -28.66
CA TYR A 7 -16.34 -33.63 -29.73
C TYR A 7 -17.16 -33.06 -30.89
N GLU A 8 -16.82 -31.84 -31.31
CA GLU A 8 -17.42 -31.16 -32.45
C GLU A 8 -16.48 -31.25 -33.66
N GLN A 9 -16.98 -31.74 -34.80
CA GLN A 9 -16.21 -31.80 -36.04
C GLN A 9 -15.93 -30.38 -36.56
N VAL A 10 -14.66 -30.08 -36.84
CA VAL A 10 -14.22 -28.73 -37.23
C VAL A 10 -13.56 -28.65 -38.61
N THR A 11 -12.88 -29.70 -39.07
CA THR A 11 -12.24 -29.76 -40.40
C THR A 11 -11.95 -31.21 -40.80
N THR A 12 -11.33 -31.42 -41.97
CA THR A 12 -10.79 -32.73 -42.38
C THR A 12 -9.27 -32.78 -42.19
N LEU A 13 -8.73 -33.97 -41.92
CA LEU A 13 -7.30 -34.16 -41.73
C LEU A 13 -6.51 -33.78 -42.99
N ASP A 14 -7.03 -34.12 -44.17
CA ASP A 14 -6.38 -33.80 -45.45
C ASP A 14 -6.26 -32.28 -45.64
N ALA A 15 -7.32 -31.52 -45.35
CA ALA A 15 -7.32 -30.06 -45.47
C ALA A 15 -6.33 -29.41 -44.50
N LEU A 16 -6.31 -29.86 -43.24
CA LEU A 16 -5.40 -29.35 -42.23
C LEU A 16 -3.94 -29.73 -42.51
N THR A 17 -3.70 -30.94 -43.04
CA THR A 17 -2.35 -31.37 -43.45
C THR A 17 -1.81 -30.52 -44.60
N GLU A 18 -2.67 -30.15 -45.56
CA GLU A 18 -2.28 -29.29 -46.69
C GLU A 18 -1.99 -27.85 -46.25
N SER A 19 -2.81 -27.29 -45.34
CA SER A 19 -2.62 -25.92 -44.84
C SER A 19 -1.52 -25.82 -43.77
N GLY A 20 -1.26 -26.90 -43.04
CA GLY A 20 -0.40 -26.98 -41.85
C GLY A 20 -1.00 -26.36 -40.59
N ARG A 21 -1.94 -25.41 -40.74
CA ARG A 21 -2.67 -24.77 -39.64
C ARG A 21 -4.03 -24.23 -40.10
N GLU A 22 -5.00 -24.17 -39.20
CA GLU A 22 -6.33 -23.61 -39.45
C GLU A 22 -6.88 -22.89 -38.21
N VAL A 23 -7.77 -21.91 -38.38
CA VAL A 23 -8.48 -21.27 -37.27
C VAL A 23 -9.97 -21.61 -37.39
N VAL A 24 -10.54 -22.13 -36.32
CA VAL A 24 -11.94 -22.56 -36.27
C VAL A 24 -12.67 -21.87 -35.10
N SER A 25 -13.99 -21.74 -35.23
CA SER A 25 -14.85 -21.20 -34.16
C SER A 25 -15.83 -22.27 -33.70
N VAL A 26 -15.71 -22.71 -32.45
CA VAL A 26 -16.43 -23.86 -31.89
C VAL A 26 -16.59 -23.66 -30.38
N GLY A 27 -17.76 -24.02 -29.82
CA GLY A 27 -18.08 -23.80 -28.41
C GLY A 27 -17.94 -22.35 -27.90
N GLY A 28 -17.96 -21.34 -28.79
CA GLY A 28 -17.71 -19.94 -28.42
C GLY A 28 -16.22 -19.55 -28.31
N HIS A 29 -15.31 -20.48 -28.57
CA HIS A 29 -13.87 -20.27 -28.64
C HIS A 29 -13.39 -20.01 -30.07
N THR A 30 -12.28 -19.29 -30.21
CA THR A 30 -11.51 -19.23 -31.47
C THR A 30 -10.27 -20.10 -31.29
N ILE A 31 -10.22 -21.25 -31.94
CA ILE A 31 -9.19 -22.28 -31.74
C ILE A 31 -8.24 -22.30 -32.93
N ALA A 32 -6.93 -22.34 -32.67
CA ALA A 32 -5.90 -22.56 -33.67
C ALA A 32 -5.52 -24.04 -33.71
N LEU A 33 -5.75 -24.68 -34.86
CA LEU A 33 -5.34 -26.03 -35.17
C LEU A 33 -3.96 -26.02 -35.83
N PHE A 34 -3.08 -26.92 -35.41
CA PHE A 34 -1.76 -27.12 -36.01
C PHE A 34 -1.57 -28.60 -36.35
N HIS A 35 -1.13 -28.90 -37.57
CA HIS A 35 -0.65 -30.23 -37.94
C HIS A 35 0.88 -30.23 -37.93
N HIS A 36 1.46 -30.97 -36.99
CA HIS A 36 2.90 -31.01 -36.76
C HIS A 36 3.35 -32.44 -36.45
N ASP A 37 4.43 -32.90 -37.10
CA ASP A 37 5.00 -34.24 -36.96
C ASP A 37 4.00 -35.42 -37.06
N GLY A 38 2.93 -35.23 -37.83
CA GLY A 38 1.91 -36.24 -38.09
C GLY A 38 0.78 -36.28 -37.04
N GLU A 39 0.77 -35.35 -36.09
CA GLU A 39 -0.28 -35.17 -35.08
C GLU A 39 -1.01 -33.83 -35.26
N VAL A 40 -2.21 -33.74 -34.70
CA VAL A 40 -3.03 -32.53 -34.70
C VAL A 40 -3.16 -31.99 -33.28
N TYR A 41 -2.84 -30.72 -33.13
CA TYR A 41 -2.90 -29.98 -31.86
C TYR A 41 -3.91 -28.84 -31.99
N ALA A 42 -4.63 -28.55 -30.90
CA ALA A 42 -5.59 -27.47 -30.85
C ALA A 42 -5.34 -26.62 -29.59
N VAL A 43 -5.19 -25.31 -29.79
CA VAL A 43 -4.96 -24.34 -28.71
C VAL A 43 -5.87 -23.13 -28.87
N ASP A 44 -6.09 -22.37 -27.81
CA ASP A 44 -6.77 -21.08 -27.92
C ASP A 44 -5.96 -20.20 -28.88
N ASN A 45 -6.62 -19.65 -29.90
CA ASN A 45 -5.95 -18.79 -30.85
C ASN A 45 -5.52 -17.46 -30.21
N ARG A 46 -5.98 -17.15 -29.00
CA ARG A 46 -5.59 -15.95 -28.26
C ARG A 46 -4.39 -16.23 -27.36
N CYS A 47 -3.24 -15.63 -27.69
CA CYS A 47 -2.04 -15.72 -26.86
C CYS A 47 -2.35 -15.27 -25.42
N PRO A 48 -2.07 -16.09 -24.39
CA PRO A 48 -2.41 -15.77 -23.01
C PRO A 48 -1.68 -14.54 -22.45
N HIS A 49 -0.57 -14.11 -23.06
CA HIS A 49 0.15 -12.90 -22.67
C HIS A 49 -0.65 -11.61 -22.97
N MET A 50 -0.82 -11.26 -24.26
CA MET A 50 -1.49 -10.02 -24.69
C MET A 50 -2.48 -10.22 -25.85
N GLY A 51 -2.98 -11.45 -26.03
CA GLY A 51 -4.09 -11.77 -26.91
C GLY A 51 -3.79 -11.75 -28.41
N PHE A 52 -2.53 -11.83 -28.82
CA PHE A 52 -2.18 -11.95 -30.25
C PHE A 52 -2.61 -13.30 -30.85
N PRO A 53 -3.02 -13.36 -32.14
CA PRO A 53 -3.43 -14.60 -32.77
C PRO A 53 -2.28 -15.60 -32.86
N LEU A 54 -2.35 -16.70 -32.12
CA LEU A 54 -1.33 -17.75 -32.11
C LEU A 54 -1.24 -18.52 -33.43
N SER A 55 -2.32 -18.57 -34.22
CA SER A 55 -2.29 -19.03 -35.62
C SER A 55 -1.32 -18.25 -36.51
N LYS A 56 -0.88 -17.05 -36.12
CA LYS A 56 0.18 -16.29 -36.82
C LYS A 56 1.59 -16.60 -36.28
N GLY A 57 1.70 -17.41 -35.24
CA GLY A 57 2.96 -17.87 -34.66
C GLY A 57 3.71 -18.85 -35.56
N THR A 58 4.84 -19.35 -35.05
CA THR A 58 5.65 -20.37 -35.73
C THR A 58 5.67 -21.63 -34.86
N VAL A 59 5.49 -22.79 -35.49
CA VAL A 59 5.69 -24.09 -34.85
C VAL A 59 6.99 -24.69 -35.36
N ASP A 60 7.86 -25.11 -34.44
CA ASP A 60 9.10 -25.83 -34.73
C ASP A 60 9.41 -26.77 -33.55
N ASP A 61 9.76 -28.03 -33.83
CA ASP A 61 10.09 -29.06 -32.83
C ASP A 61 9.07 -29.15 -31.65
N GLY A 62 7.78 -29.16 -31.97
CA GLY A 62 6.68 -29.21 -30.98
C GLY A 62 6.42 -27.89 -30.23
N LEU A 63 7.18 -26.82 -30.50
CA LEU A 63 7.04 -25.53 -29.81
C LEU A 63 6.33 -24.48 -30.66
N LEU A 64 5.22 -23.97 -30.14
CA LEU A 64 4.51 -22.82 -30.68
C LEU A 64 5.10 -21.52 -30.13
N THR A 65 5.72 -20.72 -31.00
CA THR A 65 6.22 -19.39 -30.66
C THR A 65 5.26 -18.31 -31.16
N CYS A 66 4.71 -17.52 -30.23
CA CYS A 66 3.89 -16.36 -30.54
C CYS A 66 4.69 -15.34 -31.37
N HIS A 67 4.14 -14.87 -32.49
CA HIS A 67 4.82 -13.93 -33.39
C HIS A 67 5.12 -12.57 -32.76
N TRP A 68 4.30 -12.12 -31.79
CA TRP A 68 4.40 -10.77 -31.25
C TRP A 68 5.53 -10.60 -30.22
N HIS A 69 5.41 -11.28 -29.07
CA HIS A 69 6.35 -11.15 -27.96
C HIS A 69 7.26 -12.38 -27.80
N HIS A 70 7.16 -13.35 -28.70
CA HIS A 70 7.97 -14.58 -28.70
C HIS A 70 7.79 -15.50 -27.48
N ALA A 71 6.64 -15.41 -26.77
CA ALA A 71 6.25 -16.42 -25.79
C ALA A 71 6.17 -17.79 -26.47
N ARG A 72 6.71 -18.81 -25.82
CA ARG A 72 6.78 -20.19 -26.34
C ARG A 72 5.91 -21.11 -25.51
N PHE A 73 5.20 -21.99 -26.20
CA PHE A 73 4.28 -22.97 -25.62
C PHE A 73 4.56 -24.35 -26.20
N GLU A 74 4.58 -25.37 -25.35
CA GLU A 74 4.57 -26.76 -25.81
C GLU A 74 3.19 -27.08 -26.39
N LEU A 75 3.12 -27.64 -27.60
CA LEU A 75 1.86 -27.78 -28.34
C LEU A 75 0.89 -28.82 -27.76
N ALA A 76 1.40 -29.85 -27.09
CA ALA A 76 0.61 -30.96 -26.57
C ALA A 76 -0.09 -30.60 -25.26
N CYS A 77 0.60 -29.93 -24.33
CA CYS A 77 0.03 -29.54 -23.03
C CYS A 77 -0.33 -28.06 -22.93
N GLY A 78 0.34 -27.18 -23.69
CA GLY A 78 0.13 -25.73 -23.65
C GLY A 78 1.06 -25.00 -22.66
N ASP A 79 1.89 -25.74 -21.92
CA ASP A 79 2.79 -25.18 -20.90
C ASP A 79 3.75 -24.16 -21.52
N THR A 80 3.89 -23.02 -20.84
CA THR A 80 4.81 -21.97 -21.29
C THR A 80 6.24 -22.19 -20.80
N PHE A 81 7.20 -21.83 -21.65
CA PHE A 81 8.62 -21.72 -21.27
C PHE A 81 8.94 -20.35 -20.67
N ASP A 82 8.01 -19.41 -20.78
CA ASP A 82 8.22 -17.99 -20.56
C ASP A 82 7.22 -17.50 -19.51
N VAL A 83 7.60 -17.55 -18.23
CA VAL A 83 6.73 -17.32 -17.05
C VAL A 83 6.00 -15.96 -17.01
N TRP A 84 6.43 -15.01 -17.84
CA TRP A 84 5.76 -13.73 -18.09
C TRP A 84 4.48 -13.85 -18.95
N ALA A 85 4.25 -15.01 -19.57
CA ALA A 85 2.98 -15.45 -20.14
C ALA A 85 2.32 -16.50 -19.23
N ASP A 86 1.01 -16.74 -19.40
CA ASP A 86 0.36 -17.93 -18.84
C ASP A 86 0.45 -19.09 -19.82
N ASP A 87 0.13 -20.30 -19.38
CA ASP A 87 -0.06 -21.46 -20.27
C ASP A 87 -1.20 -21.20 -21.26
N VAL A 88 -1.07 -21.72 -22.48
CA VAL A 88 -2.16 -21.61 -23.47
C VAL A 88 -3.15 -22.75 -23.24
N GLN A 89 -4.45 -22.43 -23.22
CA GLN A 89 -5.50 -23.45 -23.16
C GLN A 89 -5.40 -24.38 -24.38
N THR A 90 -5.22 -25.68 -24.13
CA THR A 90 -5.29 -26.74 -25.13
C THR A 90 -6.71 -27.31 -25.21
N PHE A 91 -7.08 -27.85 -26.37
CA PHE A 91 -8.36 -28.50 -26.60
C PHE A 91 -8.11 -29.94 -27.08
N PRO A 92 -8.68 -30.97 -26.43
CA PRO A 92 -8.54 -32.35 -26.87
C PRO A 92 -8.99 -32.51 -28.32
N VAL A 93 -8.17 -33.17 -29.13
CA VAL A 93 -8.44 -33.44 -30.55
C VAL A 93 -8.69 -34.93 -30.75
N GLU A 94 -9.68 -35.24 -31.59
CA GLU A 94 -9.92 -36.58 -32.08
C GLU A 94 -9.92 -36.62 -33.61
N VAL A 95 -9.19 -37.59 -34.17
CA VAL A 95 -9.17 -37.86 -35.61
C VAL A 95 -9.83 -39.21 -35.87
N ARG A 96 -10.98 -39.22 -36.55
CA ARG A 96 -11.74 -40.43 -36.90
C ARG A 96 -12.16 -40.39 -38.35
N ASP A 97 -11.89 -41.46 -39.10
CA ASP A 97 -12.27 -41.60 -40.51
C ASP A 97 -11.88 -40.42 -41.44
N GLY A 98 -10.83 -39.68 -41.08
CA GLY A 98 -10.34 -38.50 -41.82
C GLY A 98 -10.94 -37.16 -41.37
N ASP A 99 -11.83 -37.17 -40.38
CA ASP A 99 -12.43 -35.97 -39.79
C ASP A 99 -11.70 -35.60 -38.49
N VAL A 100 -11.45 -34.30 -38.31
CA VAL A 100 -10.85 -33.70 -37.10
C VAL A 100 -11.97 -33.09 -36.27
N SER A 101 -12.08 -33.51 -35.03
CA SER A 101 -13.04 -32.99 -34.05
C SER A 101 -12.32 -32.50 -32.80
N VAL A 102 -12.88 -31.51 -32.11
CA VAL A 102 -12.31 -30.97 -30.87
C VAL A 102 -13.34 -30.98 -29.75
N ASP A 103 -12.90 -31.21 -28.52
CA ASP A 103 -13.69 -30.95 -27.32
C ASP A 103 -13.53 -29.47 -26.94
N PRO A 104 -14.58 -28.62 -27.05
CA PRO A 104 -14.49 -27.20 -26.76
C PRO A 104 -14.63 -26.85 -25.27
N ASP A 105 -14.99 -27.81 -24.39
CA ASP A 105 -15.13 -27.59 -22.94
C ASP A 105 -14.27 -28.60 -22.14
N PRO A 106 -12.94 -28.63 -22.38
CA PRO A 106 -12.08 -29.55 -21.67
C PRO A 106 -12.10 -29.26 -20.16
N PRO A 107 -12.02 -30.29 -19.32
CA PRO A 107 -11.91 -30.10 -17.88
C PRO A 107 -10.63 -29.32 -17.56
N ARG A 108 -10.74 -28.33 -16.66
CA ARG A 108 -9.56 -27.61 -16.14
C ARG A 108 -8.88 -28.41 -15.04
N ASP A 109 -7.56 -28.43 -15.03
CA ASP A 109 -6.77 -29.09 -13.98
C ASP A 109 -6.98 -28.47 -12.60
N VAL A 110 -7.17 -27.16 -12.56
CA VAL A 110 -7.44 -26.39 -11.34
C VAL A 110 -8.59 -25.41 -11.53
N SER A 111 -9.21 -25.01 -10.42
CA SER A 111 -10.26 -23.99 -10.45
C SER A 111 -9.71 -22.63 -10.92
N PRO A 112 -10.53 -21.75 -11.52
CA PRO A 112 -10.10 -20.41 -11.93
C PRO A 112 -9.48 -19.61 -10.78
N ALA A 113 -10.08 -19.69 -9.59
CA ALA A 113 -9.56 -19.00 -8.40
C ALA A 113 -8.18 -19.54 -7.99
N THR A 114 -8.00 -20.87 -7.98
CA THR A 114 -6.70 -21.49 -7.70
C THR A 114 -5.64 -21.06 -8.73
N HIS A 115 -5.98 -21.03 -10.01
CA HIS A 115 -5.07 -20.57 -11.06
C HIS A 115 -4.60 -19.14 -10.81
N TRP A 116 -5.52 -18.18 -10.62
CA TRP A 116 -5.13 -16.77 -10.43
C TRP A 116 -4.44 -16.49 -9.10
N ARG A 117 -4.70 -17.28 -8.04
CA ARG A 117 -3.89 -17.24 -6.81
C ARG A 117 -2.45 -17.65 -7.06
N ASN A 118 -2.24 -18.76 -7.79
CA ASN A 118 -0.89 -19.22 -8.14
C ASN A 118 -0.17 -18.20 -9.02
N ARG A 119 -0.86 -17.68 -10.04
CA ARG A 119 -0.30 -16.66 -10.94
C ARG A 119 0.01 -15.34 -10.22
N LEU A 120 -0.75 -14.96 -9.21
CA LEU A 120 -0.41 -13.81 -8.37
C LEU A 120 0.95 -14.03 -7.69
N VAL A 121 1.18 -15.22 -7.10
CA VAL A 121 2.45 -15.57 -6.46
C VAL A 121 3.59 -15.60 -7.47
N ASP A 122 3.42 -16.23 -8.64
CA ASP A 122 4.44 -16.25 -9.70
C ASP A 122 4.78 -14.82 -10.15
N GLY A 123 3.76 -13.99 -10.33
CA GLY A 123 3.90 -12.59 -10.71
C GLY A 123 4.69 -11.79 -9.68
N MET A 124 4.53 -12.08 -8.40
CA MET A 124 5.32 -11.45 -7.33
C MET A 124 6.76 -11.97 -7.28
N GLN A 125 6.98 -13.29 -7.47
CA GLN A 125 8.31 -13.91 -7.42
C GLN A 125 9.25 -13.37 -8.49
N GLU A 126 8.74 -13.16 -9.69
CA GLU A 126 9.52 -12.72 -10.85
C GLU A 126 9.37 -11.20 -11.11
N SER A 127 8.64 -10.49 -10.24
CA SER A 127 8.22 -9.08 -10.40
C SER A 127 7.68 -8.78 -11.80
N LEU A 128 6.55 -9.40 -12.15
CA LEU A 128 5.88 -9.35 -13.45
C LEU A 128 4.57 -8.55 -13.36
N PRO A 129 4.57 -7.24 -13.67
CA PRO A 129 3.43 -6.37 -13.40
C PRO A 129 2.15 -6.76 -14.15
N LEU A 130 2.26 -7.24 -15.39
CA LEU A 130 1.08 -7.68 -16.16
C LEU A 130 0.43 -8.93 -15.56
N VAL A 131 1.22 -9.88 -15.07
CA VAL A 131 0.71 -11.09 -14.42
C VAL A 131 0.01 -10.74 -13.11
N ILE A 132 0.59 -9.83 -12.32
CA ILE A 132 -0.05 -9.31 -11.09
C ILE A 132 -1.36 -8.61 -11.45
N ALA A 133 -1.37 -7.70 -12.43
CA ALA A 133 -2.56 -6.95 -12.83
C ALA A 133 -3.70 -7.86 -13.30
N LYS A 134 -3.39 -8.85 -14.16
CA LYS A 134 -4.38 -9.86 -14.59
C LYS A 134 -4.93 -10.63 -13.40
N SER A 135 -4.06 -11.09 -12.51
CA SER A 135 -4.47 -11.86 -11.32
C SER A 135 -5.39 -11.06 -10.41
N VAL A 136 -5.09 -9.77 -10.16
CA VAL A 136 -5.97 -8.89 -9.37
C VAL A 136 -7.34 -8.72 -10.02
N VAL A 137 -7.40 -8.42 -11.33
CA VAL A 137 -8.66 -8.23 -12.05
C VAL A 137 -9.51 -9.50 -12.03
N HIS A 138 -8.90 -10.65 -12.27
CA HIS A 138 -9.62 -11.92 -12.30
C HIS A 138 -10.05 -12.42 -10.91
N LEU A 139 -9.22 -12.24 -9.87
CA LEU A 139 -9.61 -12.58 -8.49
C LEU A 139 -10.78 -11.71 -8.02
N ASP A 140 -10.79 -10.43 -8.39
CA ASP A 140 -11.90 -9.54 -8.10
C ASP A 140 -13.21 -9.98 -8.75
N ASP A 141 -13.20 -10.34 -10.04
CA ASP A 141 -14.37 -10.90 -10.74
C ASP A 141 -14.89 -12.20 -10.10
N LEU A 142 -13.99 -12.99 -9.51
CA LEU A 142 -14.32 -14.23 -8.80
C LEU A 142 -14.83 -13.99 -7.36
N GLY A 143 -14.96 -12.73 -6.92
CA GLY A 143 -15.40 -12.37 -5.57
C GLY A 143 -14.31 -12.49 -4.50
N GLU A 144 -13.05 -12.56 -4.91
CA GLU A 144 -11.87 -12.68 -4.05
C GLU A 144 -10.96 -11.44 -4.09
N GLY A 145 -11.48 -10.31 -4.56
CA GLY A 145 -10.72 -9.11 -4.90
C GLY A 145 -10.15 -8.30 -3.74
N PHE A 146 -10.12 -8.80 -2.50
CA PHE A 146 -9.54 -8.09 -1.36
C PHE A 146 -8.70 -9.00 -0.46
N ALA A 147 -9.35 -9.88 0.30
CA ALA A 147 -8.69 -10.71 1.31
C ALA A 147 -7.58 -11.58 0.71
N THR A 148 -7.88 -12.28 -0.40
CA THR A 148 -6.93 -13.18 -1.06
C THR A 148 -5.67 -12.43 -1.55
N PRO A 149 -5.76 -11.35 -2.36
CA PRO A 149 -4.58 -10.59 -2.77
C PRO A 149 -3.79 -9.98 -1.61
N LEU A 150 -4.49 -9.44 -0.59
CA LEU A 150 -3.86 -8.83 0.58
C LEU A 150 -3.06 -9.86 1.38
N GLU A 151 -3.67 -10.99 1.74
CA GLU A 151 -3.04 -12.08 2.48
C GLU A 151 -1.84 -12.65 1.72
N THR A 152 -2.00 -12.86 0.40
CA THR A 152 -0.92 -13.35 -0.47
C THR A 152 0.27 -12.41 -0.44
N ALA A 153 0.04 -11.10 -0.59
CA ALA A 153 1.11 -10.13 -0.64
C ALA A 153 1.79 -9.92 0.71
N VAL A 154 1.03 -9.88 1.80
CA VAL A 154 1.60 -9.76 3.14
C VAL A 154 2.44 -11.00 3.48
N THR A 155 1.93 -12.20 3.24
CA THR A 155 2.65 -13.46 3.44
C THR A 155 3.93 -13.52 2.61
N PHE A 156 3.86 -13.08 1.35
CA PHE A 156 5.02 -13.01 0.48
C PHE A 156 6.06 -12.00 1.03
N GLY A 157 5.64 -10.78 1.34
CA GLY A 157 6.53 -9.72 1.80
C GLY A 157 7.21 -10.02 3.14
N THR A 158 6.48 -10.57 4.12
CA THR A 158 7.05 -10.89 5.45
C THR A 158 8.09 -12.02 5.36
N LYS A 159 7.98 -12.87 4.33
CA LYS A 159 8.87 -13.99 4.07
C LYS A 159 10.06 -13.65 3.18
N TYR A 160 9.86 -12.90 2.11
CA TYR A 160 10.86 -12.72 1.04
C TYR A 160 11.64 -11.41 1.11
N ARG A 161 11.28 -10.48 2.01
CA ARG A 161 12.06 -9.26 2.23
C ARG A 161 13.05 -9.46 3.38
N ALA A 162 14.36 -9.44 3.10
CA ALA A 162 15.40 -9.72 4.10
C ALA A 162 15.34 -8.78 5.31
N ASP A 163 15.16 -7.47 5.07
CA ASP A 163 15.07 -6.43 6.11
C ASP A 163 13.69 -6.37 6.80
N GLY A 164 12.81 -7.35 6.56
CA GLY A 164 11.49 -7.44 7.18
C GLY A 164 10.50 -6.42 6.60
N TRP A 165 9.71 -5.79 7.47
CA TRP A 165 8.70 -4.80 7.10
C TRP A 165 9.34 -3.57 6.49
N GLY A 166 8.77 -3.04 5.42
CA GLY A 166 9.32 -1.89 4.69
C GLY A 166 8.32 -1.25 3.75
N ARG A 167 8.81 -0.51 2.76
CA ARG A 167 7.99 0.33 1.86
C ARG A 167 6.91 -0.48 1.14
N GLY A 168 7.18 -1.70 0.68
CA GLY A 168 6.20 -2.55 0.01
C GLY A 168 5.05 -2.95 0.93
N LEU A 169 5.38 -3.53 2.09
CA LEU A 169 4.39 -3.95 3.10
C LEU A 169 3.60 -2.77 3.68
N THR A 170 4.26 -1.63 3.91
CA THR A 170 3.60 -0.39 4.32
C THR A 170 2.64 0.12 3.24
N THR A 171 3.03 0.02 1.96
CA THR A 171 2.16 0.43 0.85
C THR A 171 0.92 -0.44 0.76
N ILE A 172 1.05 -1.77 0.77
CA ILE A 172 -0.13 -2.65 0.68
C ILE A 172 -1.07 -2.47 1.89
N GLY A 173 -0.52 -2.25 3.09
CA GLY A 173 -1.33 -1.88 4.27
C GLY A 173 -2.07 -0.55 4.09
N ALA A 174 -1.43 0.46 3.50
CA ALA A 174 -2.08 1.74 3.22
C ALA A 174 -3.17 1.59 2.15
N MET A 175 -2.93 0.78 1.12
CA MET A 175 -3.91 0.45 0.08
C MET A 175 -5.11 -0.32 0.65
N ALA A 176 -4.89 -1.19 1.63
CA ALA A 176 -5.96 -1.87 2.35
C ALA A 176 -6.84 -0.89 3.13
N ASN A 177 -6.23 0.09 3.82
CA ASN A 177 -6.98 1.11 4.57
C ASN A 177 -7.87 1.99 3.69
N ILE A 178 -7.47 2.28 2.45
CA ILE A 178 -8.24 3.12 1.52
C ILE A 178 -9.20 2.31 0.64
N TYR A 179 -9.20 0.97 0.74
CA TYR A 179 -9.91 0.11 -0.21
C TYR A 179 -11.39 0.48 -0.31
N ASP A 180 -12.10 0.60 0.81
CA ASP A 180 -13.53 0.98 0.81
C ASP A 180 -13.79 2.49 0.67
N ARG A 181 -12.75 3.28 0.42
CA ARG A 181 -12.81 4.74 0.25
C ARG A 181 -12.75 5.17 -1.21
N VAL A 182 -12.40 4.25 -2.10
CA VAL A 182 -12.25 4.51 -3.54
C VAL A 182 -13.30 3.75 -4.34
N ASP A 183 -13.48 4.16 -5.59
CA ASP A 183 -14.40 3.48 -6.51
C ASP A 183 -13.88 2.09 -6.91
N HIS A 184 -14.75 1.27 -7.48
CA HIS A 184 -14.47 -0.14 -7.73
C HIS A 184 -13.24 -0.38 -8.63
N ASP A 185 -13.04 0.44 -9.66
CA ASP A 185 -11.89 0.28 -10.55
C ASP A 185 -10.59 0.75 -9.85
N GLU A 186 -10.68 1.71 -8.96
CA GLU A 186 -9.60 2.16 -8.07
C GLU A 186 -9.29 1.14 -6.97
N LYS A 187 -10.26 0.36 -6.48
CA LYS A 187 -10.00 -0.77 -5.57
C LYS A 187 -9.02 -1.78 -6.16
N ARG A 188 -9.25 -2.14 -7.43
CA ARG A 188 -8.36 -3.02 -8.20
C ARG A 188 -6.98 -2.39 -8.41
N ARG A 189 -6.91 -1.09 -8.72
CA ARG A 189 -5.63 -0.37 -8.83
C ARG A 189 -4.88 -0.30 -7.51
N ALA A 190 -5.55 -0.04 -6.41
CA ALA A 190 -4.95 0.02 -5.08
C ALA A 190 -4.24 -1.30 -4.74
N LEU A 191 -4.90 -2.44 -4.99
CA LEU A 191 -4.26 -3.75 -4.80
C LEU A 191 -3.13 -3.99 -5.80
N PHE A 192 -3.32 -3.69 -7.08
CA PHE A 192 -2.25 -3.83 -8.06
C PHE A 192 -1.00 -3.01 -7.69
N VAL A 193 -1.18 -1.75 -7.29
CA VAL A 193 -0.10 -0.85 -6.85
C VAL A 193 0.57 -1.39 -5.59
N GLY A 194 -0.21 -1.76 -4.56
CA GLY A 194 0.33 -2.27 -3.31
C GLY A 194 1.12 -3.57 -3.49
N ILE A 195 0.57 -4.53 -4.23
CA ILE A 195 1.20 -5.82 -4.50
C ILE A 195 2.45 -5.65 -5.35
N GLY A 196 2.40 -4.77 -6.37
CA GLY A 196 3.56 -4.43 -7.19
C GLY A 196 4.71 -3.86 -6.35
N GLN A 197 4.41 -2.97 -5.39
CA GLN A 197 5.43 -2.43 -4.49
C GLN A 197 6.01 -3.51 -3.55
N VAL A 198 5.21 -4.48 -3.09
CA VAL A 198 5.73 -5.63 -2.34
C VAL A 198 6.66 -6.47 -3.20
N ALA A 199 6.27 -6.78 -4.44
CA ALA A 199 7.10 -7.56 -5.37
C ALA A 199 8.43 -6.85 -5.67
N ASP A 200 8.38 -5.55 -5.98
CA ASP A 200 9.57 -4.71 -6.24
C ASP A 200 10.51 -4.67 -5.01
N ASP A 201 9.96 -4.58 -3.80
CA ASP A 201 10.72 -4.49 -2.54
C ASP A 201 11.30 -5.86 -2.09
N CYS A 202 10.85 -6.97 -2.67
CA CYS A 202 11.41 -8.31 -2.45
C CYS A 202 12.28 -8.81 -3.60
N ALA A 203 12.31 -8.11 -4.74
CA ALA A 203 12.98 -8.57 -5.95
C ALA A 203 14.50 -8.69 -5.72
N GLY A 204 15.03 -9.91 -5.82
CA GLY A 204 16.45 -10.19 -5.60
C GLY A 204 16.86 -10.35 -4.13
N GLU A 205 15.92 -10.23 -3.18
CA GLU A 205 16.18 -10.41 -1.76
C GLU A 205 16.17 -11.90 -1.34
N PRO A 206 17.01 -12.31 -0.38
CA PRO A 206 16.91 -13.63 0.21
C PRO A 206 15.70 -13.73 1.16
N PRO A 207 15.09 -14.92 1.29
CA PRO A 207 14.03 -15.12 2.26
C PRO A 207 14.54 -15.01 3.70
N ARG A 208 13.70 -14.52 4.60
CA ARG A 208 13.94 -14.51 6.04
C ARG A 208 13.87 -15.93 6.61
N HIS A 209 14.67 -16.15 7.64
CA HIS A 209 14.64 -17.37 8.45
C HIS A 209 14.09 -17.01 9.84
N PRO A 210 12.78 -17.16 10.06
CA PRO A 210 12.15 -16.68 11.28
C PRO A 210 12.68 -17.39 12.51
N GLN A 211 12.73 -16.67 13.63
CA GLN A 211 12.98 -17.25 14.94
C GLN A 211 11.71 -17.90 15.50
N TYR A 212 11.86 -18.81 16.46
CA TYR A 212 10.72 -19.47 17.11
C TYR A 212 10.38 -18.82 18.44
N GLU A 213 9.09 -18.86 18.79
CA GLU A 213 8.59 -18.52 20.12
C GLU A 213 9.35 -19.25 21.25
N LEU A 214 9.32 -18.66 22.44
CA LEU A 214 9.81 -19.30 23.65
C LEU A 214 8.80 -20.38 24.06
N GLY A 215 9.28 -21.57 24.43
CA GLY A 215 8.41 -22.65 24.90
C GLY A 215 7.74 -22.41 26.26
N ASN A 216 7.94 -21.24 26.88
CA ASN A 216 7.24 -20.85 28.10
C ASN A 216 6.11 -19.88 27.77
N GLN A 217 4.88 -20.39 27.83
CA GLN A 217 3.68 -19.59 27.51
C GLN A 217 3.11 -18.83 28.72
N ASP A 218 3.60 -19.09 29.94
CA ASP A 218 3.13 -18.42 31.17
C ASP A 218 3.92 -17.11 31.47
N LEU A 219 4.23 -16.33 30.43
CA LEU A 219 5.00 -15.09 30.55
C LEU A 219 4.09 -13.88 30.70
N SER A 220 4.42 -12.98 31.64
CA SER A 220 3.67 -11.73 31.82
C SER A 220 4.07 -10.68 30.79
N LYS A 221 3.15 -9.74 30.52
CA LYS A 221 3.42 -8.56 29.70
C LYS A 221 4.67 -7.82 30.13
N GLU A 222 4.81 -7.52 31.42
CA GLU A 222 5.91 -6.69 31.93
C GLU A 222 7.27 -7.34 31.66
N ARG A 223 7.33 -8.67 31.75
CA ARG A 223 8.55 -9.43 31.48
C ARG A 223 8.89 -9.42 29.99
N LEU A 224 7.90 -9.68 29.12
CA LEU A 224 8.09 -9.66 27.67
C LEU A 224 8.41 -8.25 27.16
N LYS A 225 7.72 -7.22 27.66
CA LYS A 225 8.02 -5.79 27.39
C LYS A 225 9.45 -5.45 27.77
N SER A 226 9.90 -5.85 28.97
CA SER A 226 11.27 -5.61 29.43
C SER A 226 12.30 -6.31 28.55
N TRP A 227 12.11 -7.59 28.24
CA TRP A 227 13.06 -8.34 27.42
C TRP A 227 13.13 -7.82 26.00
N PHE A 228 11.97 -7.55 25.36
CA PHE A 228 11.91 -7.01 24.01
C PHE A 228 12.67 -5.69 23.90
N ARG A 229 12.41 -4.75 24.82
CA ARG A 229 13.11 -3.46 24.85
C ARG A 229 14.62 -3.61 25.08
N GLU A 230 15.03 -4.49 26.00
CA GLU A 230 16.46 -4.76 26.25
C GLU A 230 17.14 -5.33 25.01
N THR A 231 16.51 -6.30 24.32
CA THR A 231 17.03 -6.87 23.08
C THR A 231 17.11 -5.84 21.95
N CYS A 232 16.11 -4.97 21.81
CA CYS A 232 16.14 -3.86 20.85
C CYS A 232 17.29 -2.88 21.15
N GLU A 233 17.49 -2.53 22.43
CA GLU A 233 18.54 -1.58 22.82
C GLU A 233 19.95 -2.09 22.50
N VAL A 234 20.22 -3.38 22.74
CA VAL A 234 21.50 -4.00 22.42
C VAL A 234 21.59 -4.49 20.96
N ARG A 235 20.58 -4.18 20.14
CA ARG A 235 20.46 -4.59 18.72
C ARG A 235 20.53 -6.10 18.51
N ASP A 236 20.00 -6.88 19.46
CA ASP A 236 19.81 -8.33 19.36
C ASP A 236 18.50 -8.64 18.64
N GLU A 237 18.56 -8.68 17.31
CA GLU A 237 17.41 -8.96 16.45
C GLU A 237 16.77 -10.32 16.73
N ASP A 238 17.58 -11.38 16.89
CA ASP A 238 17.10 -12.72 17.17
C ASP A 238 16.36 -12.76 18.51
N GLY A 239 16.93 -12.17 19.56
CA GLY A 239 16.30 -12.06 20.87
C GLY A 239 14.97 -11.29 20.83
N ALA A 240 14.95 -10.16 20.11
CA ALA A 240 13.76 -9.34 19.94
C ALA A 240 12.65 -10.08 19.18
N GLU A 241 12.99 -10.79 18.09
CA GLU A 241 12.04 -11.58 17.32
C GLU A 241 11.40 -12.68 18.17
N ARG A 242 12.19 -13.38 18.98
CA ARG A 242 11.66 -14.42 19.89
C ARG A 242 10.73 -13.83 20.93
N CYS A 243 11.06 -12.66 21.48
CA CYS A 243 10.22 -11.99 22.46
C CYS A 243 8.88 -11.57 21.86
N ILE A 244 8.88 -10.93 20.69
CA ILE A 244 7.63 -10.45 20.09
C ILE A 244 6.74 -11.58 19.58
N ARG A 245 7.32 -12.64 19.00
CA ARG A 245 6.55 -13.84 18.61
C ARG A 245 5.90 -14.49 19.82
N THR A 246 6.62 -14.60 20.93
CA THR A 246 6.06 -15.13 22.17
C THR A 246 4.96 -14.22 22.71
N ALA A 247 5.14 -12.90 22.68
CA ALA A 247 4.12 -11.95 23.08
C ALA A 247 2.86 -12.07 22.23
N ALA A 248 3.00 -12.16 20.91
CA ALA A 248 1.90 -12.36 19.97
C ALA A 248 1.09 -13.63 20.26
N ALA A 249 1.76 -14.72 20.66
CA ALA A 249 1.11 -16.00 20.95
C ALA A 249 0.36 -16.05 22.29
N VAL A 250 0.74 -15.22 23.28
CA VAL A 250 0.26 -15.38 24.68
C VAL A 250 -0.41 -14.14 25.27
N LEU A 251 -0.31 -12.99 24.62
CA LEU A 251 -0.87 -11.72 25.09
C LEU A 251 -1.98 -11.23 24.14
N PRO A 252 -2.95 -10.45 24.64
CA PRO A 252 -3.93 -9.80 23.78
C PRO A 252 -3.27 -8.74 22.88
N PRO A 253 -3.90 -8.39 21.72
CA PRO A 253 -3.38 -7.39 20.78
C PRO A 253 -3.00 -6.04 21.39
N GLU A 254 -3.76 -5.55 22.38
CA GLU A 254 -3.49 -4.29 23.09
C GLU A 254 -2.14 -4.31 23.83
N ASP A 255 -1.81 -5.44 24.47
CA ASP A 255 -0.57 -5.62 25.23
C ASP A 255 0.63 -5.77 24.28
N VAL A 256 0.46 -6.44 23.15
CA VAL A 256 1.48 -6.55 22.10
C VAL A 256 1.75 -5.19 21.47
N THR A 257 0.70 -4.39 21.24
CA THR A 257 0.81 -3.02 20.75
C THR A 257 1.59 -2.15 21.72
N GLU A 258 1.32 -2.24 23.02
CA GLU A 258 2.07 -1.53 24.06
C GLU A 258 3.58 -1.89 24.03
N ILE A 259 3.91 -3.17 23.87
CA ILE A 259 5.30 -3.65 23.79
C ILE A 259 6.03 -3.02 22.59
N LEU A 260 5.41 -3.06 21.41
CA LEU A 260 5.98 -2.51 20.19
C LEU A 260 6.11 -0.99 20.26
N LEU A 261 5.06 -0.29 20.72
CA LEU A 261 5.05 1.15 20.88
C LEU A 261 6.17 1.62 21.82
N ALA A 262 6.35 0.94 22.96
CA ALA A 262 7.40 1.28 23.90
C ALA A 262 8.81 1.17 23.28
N ALA A 263 9.11 0.07 22.57
CA ALA A 263 10.40 -0.08 21.91
C ALA A 263 10.59 0.89 20.72
N ALA A 264 9.52 1.12 19.94
CA ALA A 264 9.52 2.04 18.80
C ALA A 264 9.63 3.53 19.20
N THR A 265 9.55 3.84 20.49
CA THR A 265 9.63 5.20 21.05
C THR A 265 10.62 5.30 22.22
N ASP A 266 11.49 4.31 22.42
CA ASP A 266 12.58 4.42 23.40
C ASP A 266 13.68 5.39 22.95
N HIS A 267 13.78 5.61 21.64
CA HIS A 267 14.65 6.60 21.01
C HIS A 267 13.84 7.51 20.09
N LEU A 268 14.37 8.70 19.84
CA LEU A 268 13.57 9.77 19.24
C LEU A 268 13.48 9.57 17.73
N TYR A 269 12.26 9.65 17.21
CA TYR A 269 11.98 9.80 15.78
C TYR A 269 12.80 8.86 14.87
N MET A 270 12.84 7.58 15.25
CA MET A 270 13.70 6.55 14.66
C MET A 270 13.46 6.33 13.16
N ASN A 271 14.56 6.17 12.41
CA ASN A 271 14.57 6.06 10.94
C ASN A 271 13.81 7.19 10.25
N ALA A 272 13.99 8.44 10.71
CA ALA A 272 13.31 9.61 10.16
C ALA A 272 11.78 9.42 10.08
N SER A 273 11.19 8.88 11.16
CA SER A 273 9.78 8.49 11.35
C SER A 273 9.35 7.08 10.96
N HIS A 274 10.05 6.41 10.03
CA HIS A 274 9.54 5.16 9.44
C HIS A 274 9.29 4.06 10.46
N THR A 275 10.06 4.00 11.55
CA THR A 275 9.92 2.92 12.53
C THR A 275 8.52 2.88 13.16
N LEU A 276 8.02 4.02 13.63
CA LEU A 276 6.71 4.09 14.27
C LEU A 276 5.58 3.90 13.25
N ASP A 277 5.74 4.49 12.06
CA ASP A 277 4.80 4.34 10.95
C ASP A 277 4.68 2.89 10.48
N PHE A 278 5.79 2.17 10.34
CA PHE A 278 5.81 0.76 9.96
C PHE A 278 5.19 -0.13 11.03
N VAL A 279 5.46 0.13 12.31
CA VAL A 279 4.78 -0.55 13.42
C VAL A 279 3.27 -0.32 13.33
N ASN A 280 2.81 0.93 13.21
CA ASN A 280 1.39 1.22 13.09
C ASN A 280 0.77 0.50 11.88
N LYS A 281 1.44 0.55 10.72
CA LYS A 281 0.90 -0.03 9.48
C LYS A 281 0.84 -1.55 9.53
N ALA A 282 1.77 -2.20 10.22
CA ALA A 282 1.71 -3.63 10.49
C ALA A 282 0.48 -4.01 11.31
N LEU A 283 0.18 -3.25 12.36
CA LEU A 283 -1.00 -3.47 13.22
C LEU A 283 -2.31 -3.20 12.46
N GLU A 284 -2.37 -2.13 11.67
CA GLU A 284 -3.54 -1.85 10.81
C GLU A 284 -3.75 -2.94 9.75
N THR A 285 -2.66 -3.50 9.20
CA THR A 285 -2.76 -4.61 8.25
C THR A 285 -3.32 -5.87 8.92
N LEU A 286 -2.95 -6.14 10.18
CA LEU A 286 -3.53 -7.22 10.97
C LEU A 286 -5.02 -7.00 11.27
N ASP A 287 -5.50 -5.77 11.36
CA ASP A 287 -6.94 -5.52 11.52
C ASP A 287 -7.75 -5.95 10.29
N HIS A 288 -7.14 -5.94 9.09
CA HIS A 288 -7.75 -6.46 7.86
C HIS A 288 -7.63 -7.98 7.73
N LEU A 289 -6.47 -8.54 8.09
CA LEU A 289 -6.20 -9.98 7.98
C LEU A 289 -6.79 -10.80 9.13
N GLY A 290 -7.03 -10.15 10.26
CA GLY A 290 -7.31 -10.79 11.54
C GLY A 290 -6.03 -11.09 12.33
N TRP A 291 -6.21 -11.22 13.64
CA TRP A 291 -5.16 -11.46 14.63
C TRP A 291 -4.96 -12.94 14.96
N GLY A 292 -5.32 -13.85 14.03
CA GLY A 292 -5.28 -15.30 14.24
C GLY A 292 -3.86 -15.88 14.25
N ASP A 293 -3.02 -15.44 13.31
CA ASP A 293 -1.61 -15.84 13.14
C ASP A 293 -0.73 -14.58 12.87
N PRO A 294 -0.60 -13.66 13.84
CA PRO A 294 0.04 -12.35 13.62
C PRO A 294 1.58 -12.40 13.64
N GLU A 295 2.18 -13.52 14.02
CA GLU A 295 3.58 -13.63 14.41
C GLU A 295 4.54 -13.19 13.32
N ASP A 296 4.31 -13.58 12.05
CA ASP A 296 5.21 -13.23 10.95
C ASP A 296 5.14 -11.74 10.59
N VAL A 297 3.96 -11.13 10.68
CA VAL A 297 3.79 -9.68 10.50
C VAL A 297 4.53 -8.93 11.60
N LEU A 298 4.29 -9.28 12.87
CA LEU A 298 4.91 -8.60 14.00
C LEU A 298 6.42 -8.85 14.10
N ALA A 299 6.88 -10.06 13.78
CA ALA A 299 8.30 -10.37 13.69
C ALA A 299 9.00 -9.59 12.58
N SER A 300 8.30 -9.24 11.50
CA SER A 300 8.90 -8.50 10.39
C SER A 300 9.21 -7.04 10.72
N VAL A 301 8.59 -6.42 11.72
CA VAL A 301 8.95 -5.03 12.11
C VAL A 301 10.21 -4.96 12.97
N VAL A 302 10.71 -6.08 13.49
CA VAL A 302 11.86 -6.12 14.41
C VAL A 302 13.14 -5.50 13.84
N PRO A 303 13.56 -5.80 12.60
CA PRO A 303 14.76 -5.18 12.01
C PRO A 303 14.66 -3.65 11.94
N GLN A 304 13.45 -3.13 11.79
CA GLN A 304 13.19 -1.69 11.71
C GLN A 304 13.34 -0.99 13.08
N ILE A 305 13.26 -1.74 14.18
CA ILE A 305 13.47 -1.23 15.55
C ILE A 305 14.94 -1.44 15.97
N THR A 306 15.47 -2.66 15.80
CA THR A 306 16.85 -3.01 16.24
C THR A 306 17.92 -2.35 15.36
N GLY A 307 17.63 -2.18 14.06
CA GLY A 307 18.51 -1.56 13.07
C GLY A 307 18.41 -0.05 13.01
N ALA A 308 17.48 0.58 13.75
CA ALA A 308 17.14 1.98 13.54
C ALA A 308 18.31 2.96 13.75
N ALA A 309 18.36 3.98 12.89
CA ALA A 309 19.04 5.23 13.17
C ALA A 309 18.17 6.08 14.11
N ARG A 310 18.81 6.85 14.99
CA ARG A 310 18.12 7.58 16.07
C ARG A 310 18.29 9.09 15.89
N ALA A 311 17.21 9.86 16.01
CA ALA A 311 17.26 11.28 15.65
C ALA A 311 18.10 12.11 16.61
N GLU A 312 18.19 11.71 17.89
CA GLU A 312 19.04 12.33 18.90
C GLU A 312 20.54 12.18 18.62
N GLU A 313 20.95 11.39 17.63
CA GLU A 313 22.35 11.28 17.18
C GLU A 313 22.69 12.34 16.12
N THR A 314 21.70 13.10 15.64
CA THR A 314 21.85 14.05 14.53
C THR A 314 22.06 15.50 15.02
N SER A 315 22.73 16.31 14.19
CA SER A 315 22.88 17.74 14.49
C SER A 315 21.56 18.50 14.47
N THR A 316 20.61 18.08 13.64
CA THR A 316 19.29 18.74 13.50
C THR A 316 18.52 18.77 14.81
N TRP A 317 18.61 17.68 15.61
CA TRP A 317 17.94 17.57 16.90
C TRP A 317 18.75 18.08 18.08
N ARG A 318 20.07 18.29 17.90
CA ARG A 318 20.99 18.69 18.97
C ARG A 318 21.41 20.15 18.93
N GLN A 319 21.23 20.84 17.80
CA GLN A 319 21.77 22.18 17.57
C GLN A 319 20.80 23.08 16.81
N PRO A 320 20.76 24.40 17.09
CA PRO A 320 21.46 25.10 18.17
C PRO A 320 20.80 24.89 19.55
N ILE A 321 19.55 24.44 19.57
CA ILE A 321 18.82 24.05 20.78
C ILE A 321 18.79 22.52 20.79
N ASP A 322 19.13 21.90 21.92
CA ASP A 322 19.08 20.45 22.08
C ASP A 322 17.63 20.00 22.34
N VAL A 323 16.83 19.94 21.27
CA VAL A 323 15.42 19.51 21.34
C VAL A 323 15.30 18.02 21.69
N ALA A 324 16.34 17.22 21.42
CA ALA A 324 16.39 15.84 21.88
C ALA A 324 16.40 15.76 23.41
N GLN A 325 17.25 16.56 24.07
CA GLN A 325 17.27 16.62 25.53
C GLN A 325 15.93 17.09 26.10
N LEU A 326 15.26 18.05 25.46
CA LEU A 326 13.92 18.47 25.87
C LEU A 326 12.90 17.31 25.81
N CYS A 327 12.93 16.47 24.76
CA CYS A 327 12.05 15.31 24.65
C CYS A 327 12.31 14.28 25.76
N PHE A 328 13.58 14.00 26.05
CA PHE A 328 13.96 13.08 27.13
C PHE A 328 13.55 13.62 28.51
N ASP A 329 13.76 14.91 28.77
CA ASP A 329 13.39 15.54 30.03
C ASP A 329 11.87 15.50 30.30
N VAL A 330 11.05 15.59 29.25
CA VAL A 330 9.59 15.39 29.36
C VAL A 330 9.25 13.92 29.55
N SER A 331 9.87 13.04 28.76
CA SER A 331 9.63 11.60 28.82
C SER A 331 9.93 11.01 30.20
N ASP A 332 10.98 11.48 30.87
CA ASP A 332 11.33 11.08 32.24
C ASP A 332 10.28 11.53 33.28
N ARG A 333 9.60 12.66 33.02
CA ARG A 333 8.57 13.23 33.89
C ARG A 333 7.16 12.74 33.56
N LEU A 334 6.94 12.05 32.44
CA LEU A 334 5.62 11.58 32.00
C LEU A 334 4.81 10.88 33.10
N PRO A 335 5.37 9.94 33.89
CA PRO A 335 4.60 9.30 34.97
C PRO A 335 4.05 10.29 36.00
N GLU A 336 4.82 11.34 36.33
CA GLU A 336 4.37 12.39 37.27
C GLU A 336 3.33 13.31 36.63
N LEU A 337 3.51 13.67 35.36
CA LEU A 337 2.58 14.53 34.62
C LEU A 337 1.21 13.86 34.44
N VAL A 338 1.21 12.59 34.00
CA VAL A 338 -0.01 11.79 33.80
C VAL A 338 -0.74 11.59 35.13
N ALA A 339 -0.01 11.25 36.20
CA ALA A 339 -0.60 11.13 37.54
C ALA A 339 -1.21 12.45 38.04
N ALA A 340 -0.64 13.60 37.70
CA ALA A 340 -1.19 14.91 38.06
C ALA A 340 -2.50 15.25 37.31
N GLY A 341 -2.65 14.72 36.09
CA GLY A 341 -3.84 14.85 35.25
C GLY A 341 -4.94 13.82 35.56
N GLU A 342 -4.65 12.79 36.35
CA GLU A 342 -5.59 11.70 36.62
C GLU A 342 -6.91 12.22 37.21
N GLY A 343 -8.04 11.78 36.63
CA GLY A 343 -9.39 12.19 37.02
C GLY A 343 -9.80 13.59 36.58
N ARG A 344 -9.00 14.26 35.74
CA ARG A 344 -9.37 15.51 35.07
C ARG A 344 -9.85 15.24 33.65
N GLU A 345 -10.73 16.10 33.16
CA GLU A 345 -11.14 16.13 31.75
C GLU A 345 -10.47 17.32 31.08
N TRP A 346 -9.77 17.06 29.97
CA TRP A 346 -9.15 18.11 29.17
C TRP A 346 -9.97 18.38 27.92
N GLU A 347 -10.33 19.66 27.75
CA GLU A 347 -10.84 20.21 26.51
C GLU A 347 -9.73 21.01 25.84
N GLN A 348 -9.49 20.74 24.56
CA GLN A 348 -8.42 21.39 23.83
C GLN A 348 -8.67 22.90 23.71
N PRO A 349 -7.72 23.75 24.14
CA PRO A 349 -7.78 25.19 23.87
C PRO A 349 -7.81 25.49 22.36
N PRO A 350 -8.59 26.49 21.89
CA PRO A 350 -8.65 26.86 20.48
C PRO A 350 -7.29 27.14 19.84
N GLU A 351 -6.39 27.78 20.59
CA GLU A 351 -5.03 28.17 20.22
C GLU A 351 -4.01 27.02 20.27
N PHE A 352 -4.37 25.87 20.85
CA PHE A 352 -3.39 24.81 21.16
C PHE A 352 -2.60 24.33 19.92
N VAL A 353 -3.23 24.24 18.75
CA VAL A 353 -2.53 23.87 17.51
C VAL A 353 -1.63 24.99 17.00
N ASP A 354 -2.00 26.26 17.23
CA ASP A 354 -1.13 27.40 16.93
C ASP A 354 0.09 27.43 17.87
N ASP A 355 -0.10 27.10 19.14
CA ASP A 355 0.99 27.00 20.12
C ASP A 355 2.00 25.91 19.75
N LEU A 356 1.54 24.77 19.19
CA LEU A 356 2.41 23.72 18.64
C LEU A 356 3.21 24.15 17.40
N LEU A 357 2.85 25.28 16.78
CA LEU A 357 3.52 25.83 15.60
C LEU A 357 4.49 26.97 15.93
N ASP A 358 4.68 27.28 17.21
CA ASP A 358 5.57 28.34 17.70
C ASP A 358 7.04 28.15 17.26
N ASP A 359 7.81 29.23 17.29
CA ASP A 359 9.23 29.26 16.94
C ASP A 359 10.15 29.01 18.17
N ASP A 360 9.60 28.86 19.38
CA ASP A 360 10.33 28.45 20.60
C ASP A 360 9.97 27.01 21.02
N PRO A 361 10.91 26.05 20.93
CA PRO A 361 10.64 24.67 21.31
C PRO A 361 10.38 24.51 22.82
N HIS A 362 10.86 25.41 23.68
CA HIS A 362 10.57 25.34 25.11
C HIS A 362 9.10 25.66 25.40
N ALA A 363 8.53 26.64 24.69
CA ALA A 363 7.11 26.99 24.81
C ALA A 363 6.21 25.84 24.35
N ILE A 364 6.58 25.16 23.25
CA ILE A 364 5.87 23.97 22.77
C ILE A 364 5.88 22.85 23.82
N ILE A 365 7.04 22.59 24.43
CA ILE A 365 7.17 21.58 25.49
C ILE A 365 6.38 21.96 26.74
N GLU A 366 6.42 23.22 27.18
CA GLU A 366 5.62 23.70 28.31
C GLU A 366 4.12 23.55 28.06
N CYS A 367 3.67 23.85 26.83
CA CYS A 367 2.30 23.66 26.38
C CYS A 367 1.85 22.19 26.47
N LEU A 368 2.69 21.25 26.03
CA LEU A 368 2.42 19.82 26.17
C LEU A 368 2.40 19.36 27.64
N ASP A 369 3.39 19.76 28.44
CA ASP A 369 3.46 19.46 29.88
C ASP A 369 2.17 19.88 30.60
N ASP A 370 1.72 21.11 30.36
CA ASP A 370 0.54 21.67 31.00
C ASP A 370 -0.75 21.00 30.53
N ALA A 371 -0.84 20.63 29.25
CA ALA A 371 -1.95 19.83 28.74
C ALA A 371 -2.03 18.45 29.41
N ILE A 372 -0.89 17.75 29.55
CA ILE A 372 -0.85 16.44 30.23
C ILE A 372 -1.29 16.58 31.69
N ARG A 373 -0.76 17.58 32.43
CA ARG A 373 -1.18 17.86 33.82
C ARG A 373 -2.65 18.27 33.93
N ALA A 374 -3.22 18.83 32.88
CA ALA A 374 -4.63 19.19 32.82
C ALA A 374 -5.53 17.99 32.48
N GLY A 375 -4.96 16.81 32.16
CA GLY A 375 -5.70 15.58 31.88
C GLY A 375 -5.83 15.23 30.41
N ALA A 376 -5.01 15.83 29.51
CA ALA A 376 -5.02 15.47 28.10
C ALA A 376 -4.58 14.01 27.91
N SER A 377 -5.32 13.25 27.09
CA SER A 377 -4.93 11.89 26.72
C SER A 377 -3.84 11.90 25.63
N ALA A 378 -3.08 10.81 25.53
CA ALA A 378 -2.15 10.58 24.43
C ALA A 378 -2.83 10.74 23.05
N GLU A 379 -4.05 10.19 22.90
CA GLU A 379 -4.85 10.31 21.67
C GLU A 379 -5.16 11.77 21.33
N GLN A 380 -5.57 12.58 22.31
CA GLN A 380 -5.88 13.99 22.12
C GLN A 380 -4.64 14.79 21.68
N LEU A 381 -3.49 14.56 22.32
CA LEU A 381 -2.25 15.26 22.02
C LEU A 381 -1.68 14.89 20.65
N THR A 382 -1.60 13.58 20.34
CA THR A 382 -1.16 13.10 19.02
C THR A 382 -2.09 13.59 17.90
N SER A 383 -3.41 13.69 18.15
CA SER A 383 -4.36 14.29 17.20
C SER A 383 -4.11 15.79 16.95
N ALA A 384 -3.68 16.54 17.98
CA ALA A 384 -3.29 17.94 17.83
C ALA A 384 -1.99 18.11 17.04
N VAL A 385 -0.97 17.30 17.37
CA VAL A 385 0.32 17.29 16.66
C VAL A 385 0.13 16.90 15.19
N SER A 386 -0.72 15.92 14.88
CA SER A 386 -1.01 15.55 13.49
C SER A 386 -1.71 16.67 12.70
N ARG A 387 -2.55 17.49 13.35
CA ARG A 387 -3.11 18.71 12.72
C ARG A 387 -2.04 19.78 12.48
N ALA A 388 -1.12 19.97 13.43
CA ALA A 388 0.00 20.89 13.25
C ALA A 388 0.91 20.43 12.09
N ALA A 389 1.19 19.13 11.99
CA ALA A 389 1.96 18.55 10.89
C ALA A 389 1.24 18.69 9.54
N ALA A 390 -0.07 18.42 9.47
CA ALA A 390 -0.87 18.65 8.27
C ALA A 390 -0.83 20.13 7.82
N ARG A 391 -0.81 21.06 8.80
CA ARG A 391 -0.64 22.49 8.54
C ARG A 391 0.74 22.82 7.96
N ARG A 392 1.82 22.21 8.45
CA ARG A 392 3.17 22.35 7.85
C ARG A 392 3.20 21.95 6.38
N VAL A 393 2.55 20.82 6.03
CA VAL A 393 2.41 20.38 4.62
C VAL A 393 1.56 21.38 3.81
N ALA A 394 0.39 21.76 4.34
CA ALA A 394 -0.52 22.69 3.67
C ALA A 394 0.07 24.10 3.49
N GLN A 395 1.08 24.49 4.26
CA GLN A 395 1.76 25.78 4.18
C GLN A 395 3.16 25.71 3.55
N PHE A 396 3.58 24.54 3.08
CA PHE A 396 4.89 24.33 2.45
C PHE A 396 5.09 25.32 1.29
N ALA A 397 6.22 26.03 1.30
CA ALA A 397 6.55 27.03 0.30
C ALA A 397 7.21 26.39 -0.92
N THR A 398 6.63 26.59 -2.12
CA THR A 398 7.21 26.13 -3.39
C THR A 398 8.34 27.01 -3.90
N SER A 399 8.57 28.17 -3.25
CA SER A 399 9.58 29.16 -3.63
C SER A 399 10.92 28.99 -2.93
N ASN A 400 11.04 28.03 -2.00
CA ASN A 400 12.31 27.73 -1.33
C ASN A 400 13.23 26.92 -2.27
N GLU A 401 14.54 26.92 -2.02
CA GLU A 401 15.47 25.99 -2.72
C GLU A 401 15.25 24.53 -2.28
N PHE A 402 14.58 24.35 -1.15
CA PHE A 402 14.31 23.05 -0.55
C PHE A 402 13.07 22.41 -1.17
N SER A 403 13.26 21.63 -2.24
CA SER A 403 12.15 20.95 -2.92
C SER A 403 11.78 19.60 -2.31
N ASP A 404 12.35 19.21 -1.17
CA ASP A 404 12.03 17.95 -0.51
C ASP A 404 10.76 18.08 0.34
N TRP A 405 9.65 17.60 -0.21
CA TRP A 405 8.38 17.52 0.49
C TRP A 405 8.35 16.36 1.50
N ASN A 406 9.28 15.39 1.41
CA ASN A 406 9.28 14.23 2.29
C ASN A 406 9.55 14.62 3.74
N THR A 407 10.33 15.67 3.98
CA THR A 407 10.61 16.17 5.34
C THR A 407 9.32 16.50 6.12
N VAL A 408 8.44 17.35 5.57
CA VAL A 408 7.14 17.66 6.23
C VAL A 408 6.17 16.47 6.22
N HIS A 409 6.29 15.61 5.21
CA HIS A 409 5.44 14.42 5.10
C HIS A 409 5.79 13.37 6.14
N HIS A 410 7.08 13.12 6.43
CA HIS A 410 7.51 12.21 7.47
C HIS A 410 6.95 12.62 8.83
N THR A 411 6.94 13.92 9.13
CA THR A 411 6.33 14.44 10.36
C THR A 411 4.83 14.19 10.37
N PHE A 412 4.16 14.38 9.23
CA PHE A 412 2.71 14.16 9.12
C PHE A 412 2.33 12.69 9.30
N THR A 413 3.03 11.76 8.64
CA THR A 413 2.77 10.32 8.80
C THR A 413 3.16 9.80 10.17
N TYR A 414 4.28 10.28 10.75
CA TYR A 414 4.67 9.97 12.13
C TYR A 414 3.55 10.34 13.12
N ALA A 415 3.06 11.58 13.04
CA ALA A 415 2.04 12.08 13.95
C ALA A 415 0.71 11.35 13.75
N ASN A 416 0.37 10.98 12.50
CA ASN A 416 -0.81 10.16 12.23
C ASN A 416 -0.67 8.75 12.80
N ALA A 417 0.48 8.09 12.61
CA ALA A 417 0.78 6.77 13.18
C ALA A 417 0.74 6.79 14.71
N GLY A 418 1.34 7.82 15.34
CA GLY A 418 1.26 8.03 16.79
C GLY A 418 -0.18 8.18 17.28
N HIS A 419 -1.03 8.87 16.53
CA HIS A 419 -2.45 9.03 16.86
C HIS A 419 -3.24 7.72 16.76
N GLU A 420 -3.04 6.94 15.70
CA GLU A 420 -3.72 5.65 15.55
C GLU A 420 -3.21 4.62 16.59
N LEU A 421 -1.93 4.64 16.95
CA LEU A 421 -1.39 3.83 18.04
C LEU A 421 -1.96 4.23 19.41
N ALA A 422 -2.12 5.52 19.67
CA ALA A 422 -2.68 6.02 20.93
C ALA A 422 -4.17 5.66 21.13
N LYS A 423 -4.89 5.25 20.08
CA LYS A 423 -6.23 4.67 20.18
C LYS A 423 -6.24 3.20 20.62
N ARG A 424 -5.11 2.51 20.47
CA ARG A 424 -4.98 1.07 20.73
C ARG A 424 -4.50 0.74 22.14
N THR A 425 -3.95 1.71 22.86
CA THR A 425 -3.39 1.52 24.21
C THR A 425 -3.42 2.82 25.00
N ASP A 426 -3.61 2.71 26.31
CA ASP A 426 -3.55 3.81 27.29
C ASP A 426 -2.19 3.89 28.00
N ALA A 427 -1.20 3.13 27.53
CA ALA A 427 0.14 3.12 28.10
C ALA A 427 0.80 4.51 28.08
N ILE A 428 1.61 4.79 29.11
CA ILE A 428 2.31 6.08 29.24
C ILE A 428 3.22 6.36 28.02
N GLU A 429 3.79 5.32 27.40
CA GLU A 429 4.61 5.47 26.20
C GLU A 429 3.83 6.04 25.00
N ALA A 430 2.50 5.97 24.97
CA ALA A 430 1.67 6.57 23.93
C ALA A 430 1.72 8.11 23.90
N TYR A 431 2.22 8.75 24.97
CA TYR A 431 2.46 10.19 24.98
C TYR A 431 3.73 10.60 24.20
N ARG A 432 4.72 9.70 24.07
CA ARG A 432 6.02 10.01 23.43
C ARG A 432 5.89 10.45 21.97
N PRO A 433 5.05 9.82 21.12
CA PRO A 433 4.85 10.30 19.76
C PRO A 433 4.32 11.75 19.66
N ALA A 434 3.56 12.23 20.65
CA ALA A 434 3.14 13.63 20.66
C ALA A 434 4.31 14.58 20.93
N ILE A 435 5.23 14.20 21.84
CA ILE A 435 6.40 14.99 22.20
C ILE A 435 7.39 15.05 21.03
N ASP A 436 7.79 13.88 20.52
CA ASP A 436 8.72 13.75 19.41
C ASP A 436 8.16 14.41 18.15
N GLY A 437 6.87 14.15 17.85
CA GLY A 437 6.18 14.71 16.70
C GLY A 437 6.09 16.23 16.77
N ALA A 438 5.86 16.82 17.96
CA ALA A 438 5.84 18.27 18.13
C ALA A 438 7.23 18.90 17.88
N MET A 439 8.31 18.25 18.32
CA MET A 439 9.66 18.72 18.00
C MET A 439 9.97 18.58 16.51
N SER A 440 9.48 17.54 15.84
CA SER A 440 9.60 17.43 14.38
C SER A 440 8.82 18.55 13.66
N VAL A 441 7.59 18.87 14.11
CA VAL A 441 6.79 20.01 13.62
C VAL A 441 7.53 21.34 13.79
N TYR A 442 8.21 21.52 14.92
CA TYR A 442 9.07 22.67 15.16
C TYR A 442 10.28 22.68 14.20
N LEU A 443 10.96 21.57 14.01
CA LEU A 443 12.12 21.46 13.12
C LEU A 443 11.75 21.76 11.66
N ASP A 444 10.53 21.43 11.25
CA ASP A 444 10.01 21.68 9.89
C ASP A 444 9.68 23.16 9.60
N ARG A 445 9.65 24.04 10.61
CA ARG A 445 9.15 25.42 10.48
C ARG A 445 9.81 26.25 9.38
N PHE A 446 11.08 25.98 9.06
CA PHE A 446 11.81 26.70 8.01
C PHE A 446 11.20 26.49 6.61
N LEU A 447 10.46 25.40 6.42
CA LEU A 447 9.77 25.05 5.17
C LEU A 447 8.51 25.90 4.93
N ASN A 448 8.12 26.69 5.92
CA ASN A 448 7.03 27.66 5.85
C ASN A 448 7.55 29.10 6.03
N GLN A 449 8.75 29.43 5.53
CA GLN A 449 9.28 30.80 5.55
C GLN A 449 9.50 31.36 4.13
N PRO A 450 8.61 32.23 3.61
CA PRO A 450 7.30 32.58 4.17
C PRO A 450 6.27 31.46 4.02
N ALA A 451 5.28 31.42 4.90
CA ALA A 451 4.24 30.40 4.86
C ALA A 451 3.28 30.68 3.71
N VAL A 452 2.94 29.65 2.92
CA VAL A 452 1.86 29.78 1.94
C VAL A 452 0.54 29.91 2.71
N PRO A 453 -0.30 30.92 2.43
CA PRO A 453 -1.61 31.03 3.05
C PRO A 453 -2.45 29.80 2.74
N ILE A 454 -3.10 29.22 3.76
CA ILE A 454 -4.10 28.17 3.53
C ILE A 454 -5.28 28.85 2.85
N PRO A 455 -5.71 28.39 1.65
CA PRO A 455 -6.85 29.00 0.97
C PRO A 455 -8.11 28.92 1.83
N ASP A 456 -8.76 30.06 2.00
CA ASP A 456 -10.09 30.14 2.61
C ASP A 456 -11.19 29.99 1.55
N PRO A 457 -12.29 29.32 1.89
CA PRO A 457 -13.44 29.18 1.03
C PRO A 457 -14.22 30.50 1.00
N ASP A 458 -13.94 31.36 0.02
CA ASP A 458 -14.91 32.37 -0.37
C ASP A 458 -16.12 31.66 -1.00
N GLU A 459 -17.36 32.14 -0.76
CA GLU A 459 -18.57 31.58 -1.38
C GLU A 459 -18.35 31.37 -2.89
N SER A 460 -18.51 30.12 -3.35
CA SER A 460 -18.37 29.77 -4.77
C SER A 460 -19.68 29.18 -5.28
N ASP A 461 -20.18 29.74 -6.40
CA ASP A 461 -21.33 29.21 -7.14
C ASP A 461 -20.92 28.18 -8.20
N ALA A 462 -19.64 27.79 -8.24
CA ALA A 462 -19.14 26.80 -9.17
C ALA A 462 -19.69 25.40 -8.85
N ASP A 463 -19.89 24.60 -9.90
CA ASP A 463 -20.33 23.22 -9.74
C ASP A 463 -19.19 22.36 -9.12
N PRO A 464 -19.42 21.67 -7.98
CA PRO A 464 -18.41 20.83 -7.35
C PRO A 464 -17.82 19.75 -8.25
N GLU A 465 -18.56 19.24 -9.24
CA GLU A 465 -18.04 18.26 -10.20
C GLU A 465 -17.00 18.90 -11.13
N THR A 466 -17.31 20.07 -11.69
CA THR A 466 -16.35 20.86 -12.50
C THR A 466 -15.06 21.18 -11.72
N ILE A 467 -15.15 21.46 -10.41
CA ILE A 467 -13.97 21.71 -9.57
C ILE A 467 -13.11 20.44 -9.42
N ARG A 468 -13.74 19.27 -9.27
CA ARG A 468 -13.04 17.98 -9.16
C ARG A 468 -12.36 17.60 -10.48
N GLU A 469 -12.98 17.89 -11.62
CA GLU A 469 -12.35 17.73 -12.94
C GLU A 469 -11.11 18.64 -13.08
N ALA A 470 -11.25 19.91 -12.73
CA ALA A 470 -10.12 20.86 -12.74
C ALA A 470 -8.98 20.42 -11.80
N LEU A 471 -9.30 19.80 -10.66
CA LEU A 471 -8.31 19.25 -9.74
C LEU A 471 -7.52 18.10 -10.39
N LEU A 472 -8.18 17.18 -11.08
CA LEU A 472 -7.50 16.13 -11.84
C LEU A 472 -6.60 16.71 -12.94
N ASP A 473 -7.06 17.75 -13.63
CA ASP A 473 -6.25 18.45 -14.64
C ASP A 473 -4.98 19.06 -14.05
N THR A 474 -4.99 19.47 -12.77
CA THR A 474 -3.75 19.93 -12.11
C THR A 474 -2.71 18.83 -11.96
N PHE A 475 -3.14 17.56 -11.81
CA PHE A 475 -2.24 16.42 -11.72
C PHE A 475 -1.70 15.96 -13.09
N ASP A 476 -2.31 16.42 -14.18
CA ASP A 476 -1.86 16.14 -15.56
C ASP A 476 -0.79 17.14 -16.05
N ARG A 477 -0.34 18.06 -15.20
CA ARG A 477 0.66 19.08 -15.54
C ARG A 477 1.52 19.49 -14.34
N GLN A 478 2.79 19.80 -14.58
CA GLN A 478 3.71 20.19 -13.52
C GLN A 478 3.40 21.59 -12.97
N GLY A 479 3.66 21.80 -11.68
CA GLY A 479 3.61 23.12 -11.03
C GLY A 479 2.22 23.56 -10.55
N GLY A 480 1.21 22.68 -10.58
CA GLY A 480 -0.16 22.96 -10.14
C GLY A 480 -0.39 22.98 -8.62
N VAL A 481 0.67 23.06 -7.79
CA VAL A 481 0.61 22.87 -6.33
C VAL A 481 -0.39 23.80 -5.64
N ASP A 482 -0.23 25.11 -5.81
CA ASP A 482 -1.09 26.07 -5.12
C ASP A 482 -2.50 26.08 -5.70
N GLU A 483 -2.65 25.76 -6.99
CA GLU A 483 -3.94 25.62 -7.63
C GLU A 483 -4.73 24.42 -7.09
N ALA A 484 -4.07 23.27 -6.91
CA ALA A 484 -4.69 22.10 -6.30
C ALA A 484 -5.22 22.41 -4.89
N GLY A 485 -4.44 23.13 -4.08
CA GLY A 485 -4.89 23.60 -2.76
C GLY A 485 -6.09 24.54 -2.82
N ARG A 486 -6.12 25.48 -3.78
CA ARG A 486 -7.27 26.37 -3.98
C ARG A 486 -8.52 25.62 -4.44
N LEU A 487 -8.40 24.68 -5.37
CA LEU A 487 -9.53 23.89 -5.88
C LEU A 487 -10.17 23.04 -4.78
N VAL A 488 -9.37 22.47 -3.87
CA VAL A 488 -9.92 21.80 -2.68
C VAL A 488 -10.70 22.79 -1.83
N ALA A 489 -10.18 23.98 -1.53
CA ALA A 489 -10.91 24.97 -0.75
C ALA A 489 -12.20 25.44 -1.44
N GLU A 490 -12.16 25.65 -2.75
CA GLU A 490 -13.31 26.04 -3.58
C GLU A 490 -14.39 24.95 -3.59
N HIS A 491 -14.00 23.67 -3.62
CA HIS A 491 -14.94 22.54 -3.56
C HIS A 491 -15.76 22.55 -2.26
N PHE A 492 -15.11 22.82 -1.12
CA PHE A 492 -15.81 23.01 0.16
C PHE A 492 -16.71 24.26 0.14
N ALA A 493 -16.26 25.35 -0.49
CA ALA A 493 -17.03 26.58 -0.59
C ALA A 493 -18.30 26.45 -1.44
N ALA A 494 -18.23 25.60 -2.47
CA ALA A 494 -19.35 25.24 -3.33
C ALA A 494 -20.32 24.21 -2.70
N GLY A 495 -20.09 23.82 -1.43
CA GLY A 495 -20.91 22.82 -0.75
C GLY A 495 -20.74 21.40 -1.30
N GLY A 496 -19.59 21.11 -1.92
CA GLY A 496 -19.28 19.79 -2.43
C GLY A 496 -19.12 18.74 -1.32
N ASP A 497 -19.46 17.49 -1.62
CA ASP A 497 -19.31 16.37 -0.69
C ASP A 497 -17.82 15.99 -0.52
N PRO A 498 -17.25 16.06 0.69
CA PRO A 498 -15.87 15.65 0.95
C PRO A 498 -15.57 14.21 0.48
N ARG A 499 -16.53 13.29 0.55
CA ARG A 499 -16.33 11.89 0.09
C ARG A 499 -16.08 11.80 -1.41
N GLU A 500 -16.74 12.63 -2.21
CA GLU A 500 -16.50 12.70 -3.65
C GLU A 500 -15.12 13.31 -3.97
N LEU A 501 -14.66 14.24 -3.13
CA LEU A 501 -13.31 14.80 -3.25
C LEU A 501 -12.24 13.78 -2.88
N GLU A 502 -12.44 12.99 -1.82
CA GLU A 502 -11.56 11.88 -1.44
C GLU A 502 -11.41 10.87 -2.58
N ARG A 503 -12.51 10.46 -3.21
CA ARG A 503 -12.52 9.57 -4.39
C ARG A 503 -11.76 10.17 -5.56
N THR A 504 -11.97 11.46 -5.83
CA THR A 504 -11.27 12.18 -6.91
C THR A 504 -9.75 12.20 -6.68
N LEU A 505 -9.31 12.47 -5.46
CA LEU A 505 -7.90 12.40 -5.08
C LEU A 505 -7.36 10.96 -5.23
N GLY A 506 -8.13 9.95 -4.81
CA GLY A 506 -7.77 8.54 -5.00
C GLY A 506 -7.58 8.15 -6.47
N ARG A 507 -8.49 8.58 -7.35
CA ARG A 507 -8.38 8.43 -8.80
C ARG A 507 -7.15 9.14 -9.38
N GLY A 508 -6.87 10.35 -8.89
CA GLY A 508 -5.69 11.13 -9.25
C GLY A 508 -4.38 10.44 -8.84
N LEU A 509 -4.37 9.79 -7.69
CA LEU A 509 -3.23 9.08 -7.11
C LEU A 509 -2.94 7.73 -7.79
N LEU A 510 -3.97 6.88 -7.91
CA LEU A 510 -3.80 5.47 -8.29
C LEU A 510 -3.53 5.26 -9.79
N ARG A 511 -3.71 6.30 -10.62
CA ARG A 511 -3.30 6.32 -12.03
C ARG A 511 -1.82 6.69 -12.23
N GLU A 512 -1.15 7.14 -11.17
CA GLU A 512 0.26 7.55 -11.20
C GLU A 512 1.18 6.41 -10.77
N ASP A 513 2.41 6.42 -11.26
CA ASP A 513 3.52 5.64 -10.68
C ASP A 513 4.01 6.33 -9.40
N ALA A 514 3.09 6.57 -8.47
CA ALA A 514 3.33 7.32 -7.25
C ALA A 514 4.36 6.64 -6.36
N ASP A 515 5.27 7.44 -5.79
CA ASP A 515 6.14 6.98 -4.72
C ASP A 515 5.33 6.60 -3.47
N PHE A 516 5.90 5.72 -2.64
CA PHE A 516 5.24 5.24 -1.43
C PHE A 516 4.86 6.38 -0.48
N HIS A 517 5.65 7.46 -0.38
CA HIS A 517 5.32 8.62 0.45
C HIS A 517 4.03 9.31 -0.02
N THR A 518 3.80 9.43 -1.32
CA THR A 518 2.56 10.02 -1.84
C THR A 518 1.34 9.17 -1.50
N LEU A 519 1.48 7.84 -1.55
CA LEU A 519 0.42 6.90 -1.15
C LEU A 519 0.10 7.01 0.35
N GLN A 520 1.14 7.11 1.20
CA GLN A 520 0.98 7.34 2.63
C GLN A 520 0.35 8.70 2.94
N SER A 521 0.70 9.74 2.18
CA SER A 521 0.21 11.11 2.39
C SER A 521 -1.31 11.18 2.19
N TYR A 522 -1.80 10.49 1.15
CA TYR A 522 -3.24 10.37 0.90
C TYR A 522 -3.95 9.58 2.01
N GLU A 523 -3.42 8.43 2.40
CA GLU A 523 -4.03 7.61 3.46
C GLU A 523 -4.07 8.35 4.81
N ALA A 524 -2.97 9.00 5.21
CA ALA A 524 -2.91 9.82 6.43
C ALA A 524 -3.92 10.98 6.39
N ALA A 525 -4.10 11.62 5.23
CA ALA A 525 -5.12 12.66 5.06
C ALA A 525 -6.54 12.10 5.25
N LEU A 526 -6.85 10.91 4.70
CA LEU A 526 -8.14 10.25 4.87
C LEU A 526 -8.42 9.87 6.33
N ARG A 527 -7.41 9.38 7.06
CA ARG A 527 -7.51 9.13 8.51
C ARG A 527 -7.82 10.40 9.27
N ARG A 528 -7.14 11.50 8.93
CA ARG A 528 -7.43 12.82 9.54
C ARG A 528 -8.84 13.34 9.24
N VAL A 529 -9.39 13.03 8.07
CA VAL A 529 -10.78 13.35 7.74
C VAL A 529 -11.76 12.58 8.62
N ASP A 530 -11.52 11.30 8.89
CA ASP A 530 -12.38 10.51 9.78
C ASP A 530 -12.32 11.01 11.24
N ASN A 531 -11.15 11.47 11.65
CA ASN A 531 -10.90 12.01 12.99
C ASN A 531 -11.33 13.49 13.14
N ALA A 532 -11.89 14.11 12.10
CA ALA A 532 -12.30 15.51 12.14
C ALA A 532 -13.73 15.67 12.66
N ALA A 533 -13.91 16.51 13.68
CA ALA A 533 -15.21 16.76 14.29
C ALA A 533 -16.19 17.57 13.42
N THR A 534 -15.69 18.30 12.42
CA THR A 534 -16.51 19.15 11.54
C THR A 534 -16.04 19.06 10.09
N PRO A 535 -16.93 19.28 9.10
CA PRO A 535 -16.52 19.38 7.69
C PRO A 535 -15.44 20.43 7.46
N ALA A 536 -15.48 21.57 8.17
CA ALA A 536 -14.44 22.59 8.06
C ALA A 536 -13.05 22.06 8.48
N ALA A 537 -12.99 21.17 9.48
CA ALA A 537 -11.74 20.55 9.92
C ALA A 537 -11.21 19.48 8.94
N GLN A 538 -12.07 18.93 8.06
CA GLN A 538 -11.66 17.99 7.01
C GLN A 538 -10.90 18.66 5.86
N ARG A 539 -11.08 19.98 5.69
CA ARG A 539 -10.48 20.76 4.61
C ARG A 539 -8.95 20.74 4.63
N LEU A 540 -8.36 20.95 5.81
CA LEU A 540 -6.90 21.07 5.97
C LEU A 540 -6.12 19.83 5.47
N PRO A 541 -6.42 18.59 5.93
CA PRO A 541 -5.70 17.41 5.43
C PRO A 541 -5.91 17.18 3.93
N LEU A 542 -7.09 17.51 3.38
CA LEU A 542 -7.36 17.39 1.95
C LEU A 542 -6.59 18.43 1.11
N ILE A 543 -6.42 19.65 1.63
CA ILE A 543 -5.54 20.66 1.00
C ILE A 543 -4.09 20.17 1.04
N ALA A 544 -3.62 19.68 2.20
CA ALA A 544 -2.27 19.19 2.37
C ALA A 544 -1.93 18.08 1.36
N THR A 545 -2.78 17.06 1.26
CA THR A 545 -2.54 15.93 0.34
C THR A 545 -2.67 16.33 -1.13
N ALA A 546 -3.63 17.18 -1.51
CA ALA A 546 -3.75 17.66 -2.88
C ALA A 546 -2.53 18.47 -3.33
N ARG A 547 -2.01 19.34 -2.46
CA ARG A 547 -0.75 20.08 -2.72
C ARG A 547 0.42 19.11 -2.84
N TYR A 548 0.51 18.13 -1.95
CA TYR A 548 1.57 17.11 -1.98
C TYR A 548 1.55 16.29 -3.28
N MET A 549 0.38 15.81 -3.70
CA MET A 549 0.19 15.10 -4.95
C MET A 549 0.59 15.96 -6.16
N ALA A 550 0.09 17.20 -6.24
CA ALA A 550 0.43 18.12 -7.33
C ALA A 550 1.93 18.51 -7.38
N ALA A 551 2.67 18.37 -6.27
CA ALA A 551 4.11 18.59 -6.24
C ALA A 551 4.89 17.43 -6.89
N HIS A 552 4.32 16.23 -6.94
CA HIS A 552 4.97 15.03 -7.46
C HIS A 552 4.41 14.54 -8.79
N PHE A 553 3.31 15.14 -9.26
CA PHE A 553 2.60 14.73 -10.48
C PHE A 553 2.81 15.73 -11.64
N PRO A 554 2.68 15.28 -12.90
CA PRO A 554 2.46 13.88 -13.33
C PRO A 554 3.71 13.01 -13.27
N THR A 555 3.52 11.70 -13.19
CA THR A 555 4.53 10.65 -13.38
C THR A 555 4.44 10.04 -14.79
N ARG A 556 5.13 8.92 -15.05
CA ARG A 556 5.12 8.25 -16.37
C ARG A 556 3.87 7.43 -16.64
N ARG A 557 3.20 6.94 -15.60
CA ARG A 557 1.99 6.09 -15.66
C ARG A 557 2.19 4.75 -16.39
N GLU A 558 3.39 4.16 -16.27
CA GLU A 558 3.72 2.85 -16.86
C GLU A 558 2.87 1.72 -16.23
N ARG A 559 2.61 1.80 -14.92
CA ARG A 559 1.72 0.84 -14.23
C ARG A 559 0.27 0.99 -14.67
N GLU A 560 -0.23 2.21 -14.85
CA GLU A 560 -1.60 2.44 -15.36
C GLU A 560 -1.79 1.87 -16.76
N GLN A 561 -0.79 2.02 -17.64
CA GLN A 561 -0.82 1.38 -18.96
C GLN A 561 -0.91 -0.15 -18.83
N THR A 562 -0.12 -0.74 -17.94
CA THR A 562 -0.14 -2.19 -17.68
C THR A 562 -1.49 -2.66 -17.15
N PHE A 563 -2.04 -1.95 -16.18
CA PHE A 563 -3.35 -2.24 -15.60
C PHE A 563 -4.47 -2.13 -16.65
N THR A 564 -4.44 -1.08 -17.47
CA THR A 564 -5.38 -0.89 -18.58
C THR A 564 -5.30 -2.04 -19.59
N ILE A 565 -4.09 -2.49 -19.93
CA ILE A 565 -3.88 -3.66 -20.79
C ILE A 565 -4.53 -4.90 -20.16
N ALA A 566 -4.25 -5.19 -18.88
CA ALA A 566 -4.84 -6.34 -18.18
C ALA A 566 -6.38 -6.28 -18.18
N HIS A 567 -6.97 -5.11 -17.90
CA HIS A 567 -8.42 -4.92 -17.92
C HIS A 567 -9.02 -5.11 -19.32
N ARG A 568 -8.41 -4.54 -20.36
CA ARG A 568 -8.85 -4.75 -21.76
C ARG A 568 -8.76 -6.22 -22.15
N LEU A 569 -7.70 -6.91 -21.72
CA LEU A 569 -7.58 -8.36 -21.95
C LEU A 569 -8.69 -9.14 -21.25
N PHE A 570 -9.05 -8.77 -20.03
CA PHE A 570 -10.13 -9.37 -19.27
C PHE A 570 -11.49 -9.20 -19.98
N GLN A 571 -11.75 -8.02 -20.57
CA GLN A 571 -12.96 -7.74 -21.36
C GLN A 571 -12.98 -8.41 -22.75
N GLY A 572 -11.95 -9.21 -23.09
CA GLY A 572 -11.85 -9.88 -24.39
C GLY A 572 -11.45 -8.96 -25.55
N GLU A 573 -10.98 -7.74 -25.27
CA GLU A 573 -10.55 -6.82 -26.33
C GLU A 573 -9.27 -7.31 -27.04
N SER A 574 -9.16 -6.90 -28.31
CA SER A 574 -7.96 -7.11 -29.12
C SER A 574 -7.02 -5.92 -28.98
N ILE A 575 -5.90 -6.12 -28.27
CA ILE A 575 -4.92 -5.05 -27.99
C ILE A 575 -3.97 -4.81 -29.18
N HIS A 576 -3.79 -5.80 -30.03
CA HIS A 576 -2.85 -5.75 -31.16
C HIS A 576 -3.43 -5.12 -32.43
N SER A 577 -4.71 -4.71 -32.41
CA SER A 577 -5.41 -4.10 -33.53
C SER A 577 -5.94 -2.73 -33.11
N GLU A 578 -5.19 -1.68 -33.43
CA GLU A 578 -5.70 -0.30 -33.47
C GLU A 578 -6.24 0.05 -34.86
#